data_AF-A0A8B6CBF4-F1
#
_entry.id   AF-A0A8B6CBF4-F1
#
_cell.length_a   1.000
_cell.length_b   1.000
_cell.length_c   1.000
_cell.angle_alpha   90.00
_cell.angle_beta   90.00
_cell.angle_gamma   90.00
#
_symmetry.space_group_name_H-M   'P 1'
#
loop_
_entity.id
_entity.type
_entity.pdbx_description
1 polymer ?
#
loop_
_entity_poly.entity_id
_entity_poly.type
_entity_poly.pdbx_seq_one_letter_code
_entity_poly.pdbx_strand_id
1 'polypeptide(L)'
;NNIPVFCPALTDGSLGDMIYFHSYKNPGLIIDLVEDIKRINNQAVYALNTGMIIIGGGVIKHHICNANLMRNGADFSVFINTASEFDGSDSGARPDEAISWGKIKKTATPAKVYGEATLIFPLIMAETFARREKEFKELKAQNEQRP
;
A
#
# COMPACT_ATOMS: atom_id res chain seq x y z
N ASN A 1 14.88 -9.94 0.20
CA ASN A 1 13.57 -9.82 0.87
C ASN A 1 12.39 -10.07 -0.07
N ASN A 2 12.55 -10.10 -1.41
CA ASN A 2 11.48 -10.46 -2.37
C ASN A 2 10.16 -9.70 -2.14
N ILE A 3 10.26 -8.38 -1.91
CA ILE A 3 9.09 -7.52 -1.70
C ILE A 3 8.69 -6.93 -3.06
N PRO A 4 7.51 -7.26 -3.60
CA PRO A 4 7.05 -6.69 -4.86
C PRO A 4 6.70 -5.19 -4.70
N VAL A 5 6.91 -4.42 -5.76
CA VAL A 5 6.56 -2.99 -5.84
C VAL A 5 5.55 -2.83 -6.97
N PHE A 6 4.35 -2.35 -6.64
CA PHE A 6 3.27 -2.11 -7.60
C PHE A 6 3.16 -0.61 -7.87
N CYS A 7 3.12 -0.23 -9.14
CA CYS A 7 2.98 1.16 -9.57
C CYS A 7 2.09 1.25 -10.82
N PRO A 8 0.76 1.31 -10.66
CA PRO A 8 -0.15 1.33 -11.81
C PRO A 8 -0.01 2.61 -12.66
N ALA A 9 0.53 3.69 -12.10
CA ALA A 9 0.81 4.95 -12.78
C ALA A 9 2.31 5.10 -13.13
N LEU A 10 2.98 4.01 -13.52
CA LEU A 10 4.44 3.99 -13.78
C LEU A 10 4.90 5.02 -14.83
N THR A 11 4.03 5.34 -15.78
CA THR A 11 4.32 6.29 -16.86
C THR A 11 4.14 7.75 -16.47
N ASP A 12 3.51 8.05 -15.33
CA ASP A 12 3.26 9.42 -14.86
C ASP A 12 4.45 9.93 -14.03
N GLY A 13 5.57 10.14 -14.70
CA GLY A 13 6.80 10.64 -14.09
C GLY A 13 7.99 10.59 -15.06
N SER A 14 9.17 10.99 -14.58
CA SER A 14 10.37 11.08 -15.42
C SER A 14 10.78 9.76 -16.08
N LEU A 15 10.45 8.61 -15.47
CA LEU A 15 10.64 7.30 -16.10
C LEU A 15 9.77 7.15 -17.36
N GLY A 16 8.55 7.68 -17.34
CA GLY A 16 7.65 7.74 -18.48
C GLY A 16 8.24 8.54 -19.64
N ASP A 17 8.88 9.68 -19.36
CA ASP A 17 9.58 10.48 -20.38
C ASP A 17 10.69 9.65 -21.05
N MET A 18 11.44 8.88 -20.27
CA MET A 18 12.50 8.03 -20.80
C MET A 18 11.94 6.88 -21.64
N ILE A 19 10.83 6.26 -21.21
CA ILE A 19 10.12 5.25 -22.01
C ILE A 19 9.63 5.85 -23.33
N TYR A 20 9.09 7.06 -23.29
CA TYR A 20 8.65 7.79 -24.47
C TYR A 20 9.81 8.03 -25.45
N PHE A 21 10.93 8.60 -24.99
CA PHE A 21 12.10 8.80 -25.85
C PHE A 21 12.71 7.49 -26.36
N HIS A 22 12.69 6.44 -25.54
CA HIS A 22 13.15 5.11 -25.93
C HIS A 22 12.29 4.53 -27.05
N SER A 23 10.97 4.74 -27.01
CA SER A 23 10.04 4.17 -27.99
C SER A 23 10.33 4.59 -29.44
N TYR A 24 10.87 5.79 -29.67
CA TYR A 24 11.30 6.25 -31.00
C TYR A 24 12.58 5.58 -31.50
N LYS A 25 13.48 5.19 -30.60
CA LYS A 25 14.78 4.60 -30.93
C LYS A 25 14.72 3.07 -30.99
N ASN A 26 13.94 2.47 -30.10
CA ASN A 26 13.80 1.04 -29.93
C ASN A 26 12.35 0.71 -29.54
N PRO A 27 11.43 0.64 -30.52
CA PRO A 27 10.03 0.32 -30.26
C PRO A 27 9.89 -1.14 -29.76
N GLY A 28 8.84 -1.40 -28.97
CA GLY A 28 8.47 -2.75 -28.56
C GLY A 28 8.34 -2.98 -27.05
N LEU A 29 8.72 -2.01 -26.21
CA LEU A 29 8.44 -2.09 -24.78
C LEU A 29 6.93 -1.95 -24.54
N ILE A 30 6.32 -2.96 -23.91
CA ILE A 30 4.91 -2.98 -23.52
C ILE A 30 4.85 -3.16 -22.00
N ILE A 31 4.08 -2.31 -21.34
CA ILE A 31 3.83 -2.37 -19.89
C ILE A 31 2.44 -2.97 -19.69
N ASP A 32 2.37 -4.15 -19.11
CA ASP A 32 1.11 -4.83 -18.79
C ASP A 32 0.70 -4.57 -17.34
N LEU A 33 -0.35 -3.77 -17.17
CA LEU A 33 -0.94 -3.46 -15.86
C LEU A 33 -1.90 -4.55 -15.35
N VAL A 34 -2.37 -5.44 -16.24
CA VAL A 34 -3.35 -6.49 -15.89
C VAL A 34 -2.69 -7.57 -15.05
N GLU A 35 -1.48 -7.98 -15.40
CA GLU A 35 -0.72 -8.94 -14.61
C GLU A 35 -0.38 -8.39 -13.22
N ASP A 36 -0.07 -7.09 -13.11
CA ASP A 36 0.22 -6.43 -11.83
C ASP A 36 -1.00 -6.38 -10.91
N ILE A 37 -2.18 -5.99 -11.42
CA ILE A 37 -3.40 -5.96 -10.61
C ILE A 37 -3.82 -7.37 -10.17
N LYS A 38 -3.59 -8.39 -11.00
CA LYS A 38 -3.81 -9.79 -10.64
C LYS A 38 -2.89 -10.22 -9.49
N ARG A 39 -1.61 -9.85 -9.54
CA ARG A 39 -0.62 -10.18 -8.51
C ARG A 39 -0.95 -9.55 -7.16
N ILE A 40 -1.21 -8.24 -7.11
CA ILE A 40 -1.52 -7.55 -5.84
C ILE A 40 -2.84 -8.06 -5.24
N ASN A 41 -3.87 -8.29 -6.06
CA ASN A 41 -5.15 -8.83 -5.59
C ASN A 41 -4.98 -10.25 -5.05
N ASN A 42 -4.29 -11.13 -5.77
CA ASN A 42 -4.01 -12.49 -5.31
C ASN A 42 -3.21 -12.48 -4.00
N GLN A 43 -2.23 -11.58 -3.86
CA GLN A 43 -1.47 -11.45 -2.62
C GLN A 43 -2.38 -11.10 -1.43
N ALA A 44 -3.39 -10.26 -1.62
CA ALA A 44 -4.37 -9.96 -0.59
C ALA A 44 -5.33 -11.14 -0.32
N VAL A 45 -5.86 -11.77 -1.38
CA VAL A 45 -6.82 -12.89 -1.29
C VAL A 45 -6.23 -14.08 -0.52
N TYR A 46 -4.98 -14.45 -0.80
CA TYR A 46 -4.34 -15.60 -0.17
C TYR A 46 -3.72 -15.31 1.19
N ALA A 47 -3.75 -14.06 1.66
CA ALA A 47 -3.21 -13.68 2.97
C ALA A 47 -4.19 -14.00 4.11
N LEU A 48 -3.71 -14.74 5.11
CA LEU A 48 -4.46 -15.04 6.35
C LEU A 48 -4.90 -13.77 7.07
N ASN A 49 -3.97 -12.82 7.23
CA ASN A 49 -4.21 -11.51 7.81
C ASN A 49 -3.49 -10.44 6.98
N THR A 50 -4.09 -9.26 6.86
CA THR A 50 -3.47 -8.12 6.17
C THR A 50 -3.50 -6.87 7.05
N GLY A 51 -2.39 -6.13 7.00
CA GLY A 51 -2.26 -4.81 7.58
C GLY A 51 -1.89 -3.79 6.51
N MET A 52 -2.53 -2.61 6.55
CA MET A 52 -2.25 -1.51 5.64
C MET A 52 -1.64 -0.35 6.43
N ILE A 53 -0.48 0.16 5.98
CA ILE A 53 0.09 1.42 6.43
C ILE A 53 0.20 2.29 5.18
N ILE A 54 -0.65 3.31 5.07
CA ILE A 54 -0.76 4.15 3.89
C ILE A 54 -0.32 5.58 4.25
N ILE A 55 0.70 6.05 3.53
CA ILE A 55 1.26 7.39 3.69
C ILE A 55 0.81 8.23 2.50
N GLY A 56 -0.02 9.23 2.73
CA GLY A 56 -0.64 10.05 1.69
C GLY A 56 -2.02 9.55 1.24
N GLY A 57 -2.35 9.81 -0.02
CA GLY A 57 -3.66 9.54 -0.63
C GLY A 57 -3.53 9.10 -2.10
N GLY A 58 -4.55 9.38 -2.91
CA GLY A 58 -4.53 9.12 -4.35
C GLY A 58 -4.48 7.65 -4.72
N VAL A 59 -3.82 7.35 -5.85
CA VAL A 59 -3.80 6.02 -6.47
C VAL A 59 -3.28 4.95 -5.51
N ILE A 60 -2.24 5.24 -4.72
CA ILE A 60 -1.67 4.27 -3.79
C ILE A 60 -2.67 3.85 -2.70
N LYS A 61 -3.45 4.80 -2.15
CA LYS A 61 -4.46 4.52 -1.12
C LYS A 61 -5.54 3.62 -1.69
N HIS A 62 -6.11 4.04 -2.82
CA HIS A 62 -7.20 3.30 -3.44
C HIS A 62 -6.75 1.90 -3.88
N HIS A 63 -5.58 1.78 -4.50
CA HIS A 63 -5.10 0.50 -5.05
C HIS A 63 -4.85 -0.55 -3.96
N ILE A 64 -4.24 -0.16 -2.84
CA ILE A 64 -4.00 -1.05 -1.68
C ILE A 64 -5.33 -1.45 -1.01
N CYS A 65 -6.23 -0.49 -0.80
CA CYS A 65 -7.56 -0.76 -0.23
C CYS A 65 -8.40 -1.67 -1.14
N ASN A 66 -8.34 -1.47 -2.46
CA ASN A 66 -9.09 -2.26 -3.43
C ASN A 66 -8.55 -3.69 -3.57
N ALA A 67 -7.25 -3.91 -3.39
CA ALA A 67 -6.72 -5.28 -3.27
C ALA A 67 -7.31 -5.99 -2.04
N ASN A 68 -7.43 -5.27 -0.91
CA ASN A 68 -8.01 -5.82 0.31
C ASN A 68 -9.54 -5.97 0.25
N LEU A 69 -10.23 -5.29 -0.65
CA LEU A 69 -11.63 -5.56 -0.95
C LEU A 69 -11.85 -7.02 -1.39
N MET A 70 -10.91 -7.57 -2.19
CA MET A 70 -11.01 -8.94 -2.73
C MET A 70 -10.96 -10.03 -1.64
N ARG A 71 -10.53 -9.68 -0.43
CA ARG A 71 -10.51 -10.57 0.75
C ARG A 71 -11.55 -10.18 1.82
N ASN A 72 -12.56 -9.37 1.46
CA ASN A 72 -13.56 -8.81 2.38
C ASN A 72 -12.98 -7.92 3.49
N GLY A 73 -11.91 -7.19 3.15
CA GLY A 73 -11.37 -6.11 3.96
C GLY A 73 -10.07 -6.45 4.68
N ALA A 74 -9.28 -5.42 4.96
CA ALA A 74 -8.07 -5.54 5.78
C ALA A 74 -8.38 -5.71 7.27
N ASP A 75 -7.48 -6.38 8.00
CA ASP A 75 -7.60 -6.60 9.45
C ASP A 75 -7.08 -5.39 10.25
N PHE A 76 -6.05 -4.72 9.74
CA PHE A 76 -5.44 -3.54 10.36
C PHE A 76 -5.24 -2.44 9.32
N SER A 77 -5.42 -1.17 9.72
CA SER A 77 -5.22 -0.04 8.81
C SER A 77 -4.77 1.21 9.55
N VAL A 78 -3.70 1.84 9.07
CA VAL A 78 -3.22 3.14 9.52
C VAL A 78 -3.06 4.04 8.31
N PHE A 79 -3.74 5.19 8.31
CA PHE A 79 -3.60 6.24 7.30
C PHE A 79 -2.87 7.43 7.90
N ILE A 80 -1.89 7.97 7.17
CA ILE A 80 -1.17 9.19 7.54
C ILE A 80 -1.29 10.13 6.36
N ASN A 81 -2.15 11.14 6.44
CA ASN A 81 -2.29 12.13 5.38
C ASN A 81 -2.85 13.46 5.87
N THR A 82 -2.75 14.47 5.02
CA THR A 82 -3.24 15.82 5.26
C THR A 82 -4.62 16.09 4.64
N ALA A 83 -5.18 15.11 3.91
CA ALA A 83 -6.41 15.27 3.16
C ALA A 83 -7.64 15.24 4.07
N SER A 84 -8.59 16.13 3.77
CA SER A 84 -9.83 16.29 4.54
C SER A 84 -11.03 15.73 3.77
N GLU A 85 -12.06 15.32 4.48
CA GLU A 85 -13.22 14.64 3.91
C GLU A 85 -14.20 15.56 3.17
N PHE A 86 -14.12 16.88 3.36
CA PHE A 86 -15.13 17.82 2.88
C PHE A 86 -15.28 17.85 1.35
N ASP A 87 -14.24 17.46 0.61
CA ASP A 87 -14.22 17.43 -0.85
C ASP A 87 -14.76 16.10 -1.43
N GLY A 88 -15.11 15.14 -0.58
CA GLY A 88 -15.60 13.82 -0.99
C GLY A 88 -14.57 12.98 -1.74
N SER A 89 -13.28 13.30 -1.63
CA SER A 89 -12.22 12.57 -2.32
C SER A 89 -11.87 11.25 -1.63
N ASP A 90 -11.48 10.22 -2.40
CA ASP A 90 -10.93 8.98 -1.83
C ASP A 90 -9.69 9.28 -0.98
N SER A 91 -8.87 10.29 -1.35
CA SER A 91 -7.72 10.71 -0.53
C SER A 91 -8.14 11.16 0.87
N GLY A 92 -9.16 12.02 0.96
CA GLY A 92 -9.68 12.61 2.20
C GLY A 92 -10.56 11.67 3.03
N ALA A 93 -11.15 10.65 2.41
CA ALA A 93 -12.07 9.71 3.03
C ALA A 93 -11.58 9.14 4.37
N ARG A 94 -12.47 9.17 5.37
CA ARG A 94 -12.25 8.53 6.68
C ARG A 94 -12.15 7.01 6.53
N PRO A 95 -11.46 6.30 7.45
CA PRO A 95 -11.44 4.84 7.42
C PRO A 95 -12.83 4.19 7.44
N ASP A 96 -13.81 4.83 8.07
CA ASP A 96 -15.20 4.36 8.10
C ASP A 96 -15.84 4.25 6.70
N GLU A 97 -15.42 5.11 5.76
CA GLU A 97 -15.85 4.98 4.37
C GLU A 97 -15.27 3.71 3.75
N ALA A 98 -13.98 3.41 3.99
CA ALA A 98 -13.39 2.17 3.51
C ALA A 98 -14.05 0.92 4.15
N ILE A 99 -14.58 1.02 5.37
CA ILE A 99 -15.40 -0.04 6.00
C ILE A 99 -16.72 -0.22 5.25
N SER A 100 -17.40 0.86 4.83
CA SER A 100 -18.69 0.77 4.13
C SER A 100 -18.59 0.00 2.81
N TRP A 101 -17.46 0.15 2.10
CA TRP A 101 -17.15 -0.59 0.88
C TRP A 101 -16.67 -2.02 1.11
N GLY A 102 -16.31 -2.41 2.34
CA GLY A 102 -15.66 -3.69 2.61
C GLY A 102 -14.16 -3.73 2.26
N LYS A 103 -13.52 -2.57 2.07
CA LYS A 103 -12.06 -2.43 1.90
C LYS A 103 -11.33 -2.61 3.24
N ILE A 104 -12.00 -2.31 4.36
CA ILE A 104 -11.56 -2.59 5.74
C ILE A 104 -12.63 -3.45 6.42
N LYS A 105 -12.24 -4.41 7.26
CA LYS A 105 -13.18 -5.23 8.01
C LYS A 105 -13.93 -4.41 9.05
N LYS A 106 -15.21 -4.74 9.28
CA LYS A 106 -16.03 -4.12 10.35
C LYS A 106 -15.47 -4.34 11.76
N THR A 107 -14.70 -5.41 11.96
CA THR A 107 -14.06 -5.75 13.24
C THR A 107 -12.67 -5.13 13.40
N ALA A 108 -12.17 -4.41 12.39
CA ALA A 108 -10.87 -3.76 12.45
C ALA A 108 -10.91 -2.52 13.36
N THR A 109 -9.73 -2.10 13.82
CA THR A 109 -9.51 -0.87 14.59
C THR A 109 -8.65 0.11 13.78
N PRO A 110 -9.20 0.72 12.71
CA PRO A 110 -8.40 1.58 11.86
C PRO A 110 -8.10 2.93 12.51
N ALA A 111 -6.95 3.51 12.18
CA ALA A 111 -6.56 4.85 12.62
C ALA A 111 -6.22 5.75 11.41
N LYS A 112 -6.61 7.02 11.48
CA LYS A 112 -6.17 8.06 10.56
C LYS A 112 -5.51 9.18 11.36
N VAL A 113 -4.24 9.45 11.07
CA VAL A 113 -3.49 10.57 11.62
C VAL A 113 -3.53 11.71 10.62
N TYR A 114 -4.15 12.81 11.01
CA TYR A 114 -4.18 14.05 10.24
C TYR A 114 -2.88 14.81 10.46
N GLY A 115 -2.00 14.77 9.47
CA GLY A 115 -0.73 15.48 9.54
C GLY A 115 0.23 15.08 8.44
N GLU A 116 1.34 15.81 8.38
CA GLU A 116 2.36 15.64 7.35
C GLU A 116 3.28 14.45 7.70
N ALA A 117 3.57 13.64 6.69
CA ALA A 117 4.22 12.35 6.85
C ALA A 117 5.69 12.45 7.28
N THR A 118 6.43 13.47 6.83
CA THR A 118 7.84 13.64 7.21
C THR A 118 8.00 13.92 8.70
N LEU A 119 7.00 14.48 9.37
CA LEU A 119 6.98 14.62 10.83
C LEU A 119 6.55 13.32 11.53
N ILE A 120 5.46 12.70 11.08
CA ILE A 120 4.80 11.61 11.82
C ILE A 120 5.46 10.26 11.56
N PHE A 121 5.80 9.95 10.31
CA PHE A 121 6.24 8.61 9.92
C PHE A 121 7.57 8.20 10.59
N PRO A 122 8.59 9.07 10.73
CA PRO A 122 9.80 8.71 11.48
C PRO A 122 9.53 8.34 12.94
N LEU A 123 8.59 9.02 13.62
CA LEU A 123 8.22 8.72 15.00
C LEU A 123 7.54 7.35 15.11
N ILE A 124 6.62 7.04 14.19
CA ILE A 124 5.98 5.72 14.12
C ILE A 124 7.05 4.64 13.90
N MET A 125 7.97 4.84 12.95
CA MET A 125 9.04 3.90 12.68
C MET A 125 9.95 3.68 13.90
N ALA A 126 10.30 4.74 14.63
CA ALA A 126 11.11 4.66 15.84
C ALA A 126 10.43 3.83 16.94
N GLU A 127 9.15 4.11 17.23
CA GLU A 127 8.42 3.47 18.33
C GLU A 127 7.86 2.08 18.01
N THR A 128 7.85 1.68 16.73
CA THR A 128 7.33 0.37 16.31
C THR A 128 8.41 -0.52 15.69
N PHE A 129 8.85 -0.23 14.46
CA PHE A 129 9.73 -1.10 13.70
C PHE A 129 11.17 -1.11 14.24
N ALA A 130 11.73 0.05 14.54
CA ALA A 130 13.12 0.17 15.00
C ALA A 130 13.31 -0.43 16.40
N ARG A 131 12.38 -0.18 17.33
CA ARG A 131 12.41 -0.74 18.68
C ARG A 131 12.36 -2.27 18.70
N ARG A 132 11.77 -2.89 17.68
CA ARG A 132 11.59 -4.34 17.53
C ARG A 132 12.55 -4.97 16.51
N GLU A 133 13.61 -4.26 16.09
CA GLU A 133 14.53 -4.74 15.06
C GLU A 133 15.14 -6.12 15.40
N LYS A 134 15.54 -6.33 16.66
CA LYS A 134 16.12 -7.61 17.13
C LYS A 134 15.13 -8.77 16.98
N GLU A 135 13.88 -8.56 17.43
CA GLU A 135 12.80 -9.55 17.31
C GLU A 135 12.55 -9.93 15.84
N PHE A 136 12.55 -8.96 14.92
CA PHE A 136 12.36 -9.23 13.50
C PHE A 136 13.54 -9.99 12.87
N LYS A 137 14.78 -9.71 13.30
CA LYS A 137 15.96 -10.47 12.84
C LYS A 137 15.89 -11.93 13.29
N GLU A 138 15.49 -12.15 14.54
CA GLU A 138 15.30 -13.50 15.09
C GLU A 138 14.17 -14.26 14.37
N LEU A 139 13.02 -13.63 14.15
CA LEU A 139 11.91 -14.21 13.38
C LEU A 139 12.31 -14.56 11.94
N LYS A 140 13.08 -13.69 11.29
CA LYS A 140 13.59 -13.95 9.93
C LYS A 140 14.51 -15.16 9.91
N ALA A 141 15.46 -15.26 10.84
CA ALA A 141 16.36 -16.40 10.93
C ALA A 141 15.60 -17.73 11.18
N GLN A 142 14.56 -17.70 12.01
CA GLN A 142 13.70 -18.88 12.25
C GLN A 142 12.92 -19.31 11.01
N ASN A 143 12.41 -18.36 10.21
CA ASN A 143 11.67 -18.65 8.99
C ASN A 143 12.57 -19.17 7.87
N GLU A 144 13.83 -18.72 7.80
CA GLU A 144 14.82 -19.22 6.83
C GLU A 144 15.33 -20.63 7.15
N GLN A 145 15.14 -21.11 8.40
CA GLN A 145 15.47 -22.46 8.85
C GLN A 145 14.32 -23.46 8.72
N ARG A 146 13.10 -23.01 8.38
CA ARG A 146 11.97 -23.92 8.12
C ARG A 146 12.13 -24.54 6.73
N PRO A 147 11.97 -25.86 6.59
CA PRO A 147 12.11 -26.58 5.32
C PRO A 147 11.06 -26.13 4.29
#